data_AF-A0A8T6M5V9-F1
#
_entry.id   AF-A0A8T6M5V9-F1
#
_cell.length_a   1.000
_cell.length_b   1.000
_cell.length_c   1.000
_cell.angle_alpha   90.00
_cell.angle_beta   90.00
_cell.angle_gamma   90.00
#
_symmetry.space_group_name_H-M   'P 1'
#
loop_
_entity.id
_entity.type
_entity.pdbx_description
1 polymer ?
#
loop_
_entity_poly.entity_id
_entity_poly.type
_entity_poly.pdbx_seq_one_letter_code
_entity_poly.pdbx_strand_id
1 'polypeptide(L)'
;MAALERVMQLKKEGKGEGEIIATLRAEGISPMEISDALNQSKIKEAVVDTNPTEGMNPSIMDFNETLPKKEEPTENVYKPEENYSPQPPQTMEQQYNPQQPMQNQGYSQGYGQESYPAQEPFAGYGQDSYAPQENYEQEEYYGGQEGYGMPQNTDTIIEVAEQVFEEKIRKITKELHEFREFKTIFETKVENINERLKRMEKSFDKMQLSILEKVGEYGKGLDYMKKELKMVEDSFTKVSGKL
;
A
#
# COMPACT_ATOMS: atom_id res chain seq x y z
N MET A 1 -22.73 15.08 -7.63
CA MET A 1 -21.47 15.72 -7.20
C MET A 1 -20.59 14.63 -6.65
N ALA A 2 -19.28 14.65 -6.93
CA ALA A 2 -18.37 13.63 -6.42
C ALA A 2 -18.16 13.82 -4.90
N ALA A 3 -18.14 12.74 -4.12
CA ALA A 3 -17.96 12.80 -2.66
C ALA A 3 -16.71 13.60 -2.24
N LEU A 4 -15.63 13.51 -3.04
CA LEU A 4 -14.39 14.28 -2.85
C LEU A 4 -14.60 15.80 -2.88
N GLU A 5 -15.40 16.30 -3.81
CA GLU A 5 -15.64 17.73 -3.98
C GLU A 5 -16.38 18.30 -2.77
N ARG A 6 -17.34 17.54 -2.25
CA ARG A 6 -18.09 17.90 -1.05
C ARG A 6 -17.23 17.88 0.21
N VAL A 7 -16.35 16.88 0.34
CA VAL A 7 -15.34 16.83 1.43
C VAL A 7 -14.45 18.06 1.41
N MET A 8 -13.91 18.44 0.25
CA MET A 8 -13.04 19.63 0.13
C MET A 8 -13.80 20.92 0.48
N GLN A 9 -15.07 21.04 0.07
CA GLN A 9 -15.90 22.20 0.39
C GLN A 9 -16.14 22.31 1.91
N LEU A 10 -16.59 21.24 2.56
CA LEU A 10 -16.88 21.25 4.00
C LEU A 10 -15.61 21.47 4.83
N LYS A 11 -14.47 20.98 4.36
CA LYS A 11 -13.16 21.24 4.98
C LYS A 11 -12.74 22.71 4.82
N LYS A 12 -13.02 23.34 3.68
CA LYS A 12 -12.82 24.78 3.46
C LYS A 12 -13.75 25.65 4.32
N GLU A 13 -14.92 25.13 4.67
CA GLU A 13 -15.85 25.73 5.64
C GLU A 13 -15.38 25.58 7.11
N GLY A 14 -14.27 24.85 7.35
CA GLY A 14 -13.70 24.66 8.69
C GLY A 14 -14.38 23.59 9.53
N LYS A 15 -15.22 22.73 8.93
CA LYS A 15 -15.88 21.64 9.65
C LYS A 15 -14.90 20.53 10.01
N GLY A 16 -15.08 19.94 11.19
CA GLY A 16 -14.28 18.80 11.64
C GLY A 16 -14.61 17.51 10.85
N GLU A 17 -13.66 16.57 10.74
CA GLU A 17 -13.87 15.32 9.99
C GLU A 17 -15.13 14.54 10.45
N GLY A 18 -15.45 14.56 11.75
CA GLY A 18 -16.66 13.93 12.29
C GLY A 18 -17.97 14.56 11.77
N GLU A 19 -18.02 15.89 11.66
CA GLU A 19 -19.16 16.63 11.13
C GLU A 19 -19.29 16.44 9.61
N ILE A 20 -18.16 16.33 8.91
CA ILE A 20 -18.12 16.02 7.48
C ILE A 20 -18.75 14.64 7.23
N ILE A 21 -18.37 13.63 8.03
CA ILE A 21 -18.95 12.28 7.91
C ILE A 21 -20.45 12.29 8.17
N ALA A 22 -20.91 13.01 9.20
CA ALA A 22 -22.33 13.11 9.52
C ALA A 22 -23.13 13.79 8.40
N THR A 23 -22.59 14.87 7.83
CA THR A 23 -23.22 15.60 6.71
C THR A 23 -23.30 14.74 5.45
N LEU A 24 -22.23 14.04 5.09
CA LEU A 24 -22.19 13.19 3.88
C LEU A 24 -23.09 11.96 4.00
N ARG A 25 -23.21 11.39 5.21
CA ARG A 25 -24.20 10.31 5.47
C ARG A 25 -25.64 10.82 5.35
N ALA A 26 -25.92 12.03 5.85
CA ALA A 26 -27.24 12.65 5.70
C ALA A 26 -27.57 12.95 4.22
N GLU A 27 -26.55 13.22 3.40
CA GLU A 27 -26.66 13.37 1.95
C GLU A 27 -26.77 12.01 1.20
N GLY A 28 -26.76 10.88 1.92
CA GLY A 28 -26.97 9.53 1.36
C GLY A 28 -25.71 8.90 0.75
N ILE A 29 -24.53 9.45 0.99
CA ILE A 29 -23.26 8.93 0.47
C ILE A 29 -22.84 7.71 1.29
N SER A 30 -22.35 6.66 0.63
CA SER A 30 -22.00 5.42 1.32
C SER A 30 -20.77 5.60 2.23
N PRO A 31 -20.67 4.86 3.35
CA PRO A 31 -19.52 4.93 4.25
C PRO A 31 -18.17 4.69 3.57
N MET A 32 -18.15 3.82 2.55
CA MET A 32 -16.96 3.50 1.78
C MET A 32 -16.52 4.69 0.92
N GLU A 33 -17.45 5.34 0.21
CA GLU A 33 -17.16 6.54 -0.58
C GLU A 33 -16.70 7.72 0.29
N ILE A 34 -17.26 7.86 1.49
CA ILE A 34 -16.83 8.89 2.46
C ILE A 34 -15.37 8.65 2.87
N SER A 35 -15.02 7.41 3.20
CA SER A 35 -13.65 7.05 3.60
C SER A 35 -12.65 7.29 2.47
N ASP A 36 -13.00 6.89 1.25
CA ASP A 36 -12.15 7.08 0.07
C ASP A 36 -11.96 8.58 -0.24
N ALA A 37 -13.04 9.36 -0.24
CA ALA A 37 -13.00 10.81 -0.44
C ALA A 37 -12.16 11.55 0.63
N LEU A 38 -12.27 11.15 1.90
CA LEU A 38 -11.46 11.71 2.98
C LEU A 38 -9.97 11.42 2.78
N ASN A 39 -9.61 10.18 2.45
CA ASN A 39 -8.22 9.80 2.18
C ASN A 39 -7.65 10.55 0.98
N GLN A 40 -8.39 10.62 -0.13
CA GLN A 40 -7.99 11.38 -1.32
C GLN A 40 -7.82 12.87 -1.03
N SER A 41 -8.67 13.45 -0.18
CA SER A 41 -8.55 14.86 0.20
C SER A 41 -7.27 15.15 1.00
N LYS A 42 -6.85 14.24 1.89
CA LYS A 42 -5.60 14.36 2.67
C LYS A 42 -4.37 14.30 1.78
N ILE A 43 -4.37 13.39 0.82
CA ILE A 43 -3.28 13.27 -0.17
C ILE A 43 -3.20 14.55 -1.00
N LYS A 44 -4.34 15.05 -1.49
CA LYS A 44 -4.37 16.24 -2.35
C LYS A 44 -3.88 17.50 -1.63
N GLU A 45 -4.22 17.66 -0.36
CA GLU A 45 -3.69 18.75 0.49
C GLU A 45 -2.18 18.66 0.64
N ALA A 46 -1.66 17.47 0.99
CA ALA A 46 -0.22 17.25 1.13
C ALA A 46 0.57 17.48 -0.18
N VAL A 47 -0.04 17.21 -1.34
CA VAL A 47 0.59 17.45 -2.65
C VAL A 47 0.57 18.93 -3.02
N VAL A 48 -0.47 19.68 -2.65
CA VAL A 48 -0.58 21.13 -2.95
C VAL A 48 0.46 21.94 -2.15
N ASP A 49 0.80 21.51 -0.93
CA ASP A 49 1.82 22.18 -0.11
C ASP A 49 3.27 21.91 -0.59
N THR A 50 3.49 20.95 -1.50
CA THR A 50 4.81 20.61 -2.04
C THR A 50 5.18 21.34 -3.33
N ASN A 51 4.76 22.60 -3.49
CA ASN A 51 5.26 23.48 -4.55
C ASN A 51 6.41 24.36 -4.03
N PRO A 52 7.69 23.92 -4.05
CA PRO A 52 8.83 24.80 -3.80
C PRO A 52 9.05 25.64 -5.07
N THR A 53 8.20 26.64 -5.30
CA THR A 53 8.38 27.62 -6.37
C THR A 53 8.83 28.98 -5.84
N GLU A 54 9.50 28.99 -4.68
CA GLU A 54 10.26 30.14 -4.21
C GLU A 54 11.70 29.69 -3.89
N GLY A 55 12.63 30.09 -4.76
CA GLY A 55 14.03 30.28 -4.33
C GLY A 55 15.11 29.33 -4.85
N MET A 56 14.88 28.53 -5.91
CA MET A 56 16.02 27.86 -6.58
C MET A 56 16.69 28.81 -7.57
N ASN A 57 17.66 29.57 -7.06
CA ASN A 57 18.66 30.26 -7.87
C ASN A 57 19.34 29.25 -8.82
N PRO A 58 19.37 29.48 -10.14
CA PRO A 58 20.15 28.66 -11.04
C PRO A 58 21.64 28.95 -10.79
N SER A 59 22.36 28.00 -10.20
CA SER A 59 23.82 28.02 -10.27
C SER A 59 24.23 27.78 -11.71
N ILE A 60 24.48 28.89 -12.41
CA ILE A 60 25.30 28.94 -13.62
C ILE A 60 26.65 28.33 -13.27
N MET A 61 26.95 27.18 -13.89
CA MET A 61 28.27 26.57 -13.86
C MET A 61 29.15 27.38 -14.81
N ASP A 62 29.87 28.36 -14.24
CA ASP A 62 30.84 29.21 -14.92
C ASP A 62 32.07 28.37 -15.28
N PHE A 63 32.23 28.12 -16.58
CA PHE A 63 33.35 27.37 -17.14
C PHE A 63 34.51 28.36 -17.33
N ASN A 64 35.30 28.57 -16.29
CA ASN A 64 36.54 29.33 -16.40
C ASN A 64 37.74 28.51 -15.94
N GLU A 65 38.71 28.43 -16.84
CA GLU A 65 39.96 27.68 -16.75
C GLU A 65 40.75 28.03 -15.49
N THR A 66 41.19 27.02 -14.72
CA THR A 66 42.50 27.05 -14.08
C THR A 66 42.99 25.63 -13.82
N LEU A 67 44.08 25.27 -14.50
CA LEU A 67 44.85 24.04 -14.32
C LEU A 67 45.45 23.94 -12.91
N PRO A 68 45.33 22.80 -12.21
CA PRO A 68 46.20 22.48 -11.10
C PRO A 68 47.46 21.75 -11.59
N LYS A 69 48.58 22.24 -11.06
CA LYS A 69 49.95 21.74 -11.21
C LYS A 69 50.09 20.27 -10.81
N LYS A 70 50.92 19.59 -11.58
CA LYS A 70 51.48 18.25 -11.38
C LYS A 70 52.29 18.18 -10.09
N GLU A 71 51.89 17.34 -9.15
CA GLU A 71 52.71 16.89 -8.02
C GLU A 71 53.08 15.41 -8.20
N GLU A 72 54.33 15.12 -7.88
CA GLU A 72 55.04 13.86 -8.12
C GLU A 72 54.53 12.73 -7.20
N PRO A 73 54.44 11.48 -7.69
CA PRO A 73 54.15 10.35 -6.83
C PRO A 73 55.41 9.90 -6.09
N THR A 74 55.38 10.01 -4.76
CA THR A 74 56.32 9.35 -3.87
C THR A 74 56.10 7.84 -3.88
N GLU A 75 57.21 7.17 -4.15
CA GLU A 75 57.46 5.75 -4.09
C GLU A 75 57.06 5.17 -2.73
N ASN A 76 56.07 4.27 -2.71
CA ASN A 76 55.91 3.38 -1.57
C ASN A 76 55.66 1.95 -2.04
N VAL A 77 56.67 1.15 -1.74
CA VAL A 77 56.87 -0.26 -2.03
C VAL A 77 55.86 -1.07 -1.23
N TYR A 78 55.01 -1.85 -1.91
CA TYR A 78 54.34 -2.99 -1.30
C TYR A 78 54.65 -4.25 -2.10
N LYS A 79 55.19 -5.24 -1.39
CA LYS A 79 55.59 -6.55 -1.91
C LYS A 79 54.37 -7.39 -2.28
N PRO A 80 54.50 -8.29 -3.27
CA PRO A 80 53.44 -9.23 -3.65
C PRO A 80 53.42 -10.41 -2.69
N GLU A 81 52.24 -10.71 -2.13
CA GLU A 81 51.98 -11.98 -1.47
C GLU A 81 51.08 -12.85 -2.34
N GLU A 82 51.44 -14.12 -2.37
CA GLU A 82 51.07 -15.11 -3.37
C GLU A 82 49.71 -15.75 -3.10
N ASN A 83 49.14 -16.28 -4.20
CA ASN A 83 48.51 -17.59 -4.25
C ASN A 83 47.15 -17.77 -3.54
N TYR A 84 46.06 -17.54 -4.27
CA TYR A 84 44.86 -18.37 -4.15
C TYR A 84 44.40 -18.83 -5.53
N SER A 85 44.41 -20.15 -5.70
CA SER A 85 43.91 -20.87 -6.88
C SER A 85 42.39 -20.76 -7.00
N PRO A 86 41.84 -20.64 -8.23
CA PRO A 86 40.40 -20.60 -8.44
C PRO A 86 39.78 -22.00 -8.28
N GLN A 87 38.84 -22.13 -7.34
CA GLN A 87 38.03 -23.33 -7.16
C GLN A 87 36.97 -23.40 -8.28
N PRO A 88 36.77 -24.57 -8.94
CA PRO A 88 35.78 -24.71 -10.00
C PRO A 88 34.34 -24.68 -9.43
N PRO A 89 33.37 -24.12 -10.17
CA PRO A 89 31.99 -24.06 -9.74
C PRO A 89 31.39 -25.47 -9.66
N GLN A 90 30.92 -25.84 -8.47
CA GLN A 90 30.10 -27.02 -8.28
C GLN A 90 28.76 -26.82 -8.98
N THR A 91 28.55 -27.60 -10.03
CA THR A 91 27.26 -27.92 -10.64
C THR A 91 26.35 -28.53 -9.58
N MET A 92 25.33 -27.78 -9.14
CA MET A 92 24.20 -28.39 -8.45
C MET A 92 23.37 -29.15 -9.51
N GLU A 93 23.53 -30.46 -9.53
CA GLU A 93 22.61 -31.36 -10.22
C GLU A 93 21.22 -31.18 -9.61
N GLN A 94 20.30 -30.62 -10.40
CA GLN A 94 18.87 -30.72 -10.16
C GLN A 94 18.48 -32.20 -10.25
N GLN A 95 18.35 -32.84 -9.09
CA GLN A 95 17.73 -34.15 -8.99
C GLN A 95 16.22 -34.00 -9.20
N TYR A 96 15.84 -34.10 -10.47
CA TYR A 96 14.47 -34.30 -10.92
C TYR A 96 13.95 -35.60 -10.30
N ASN A 97 12.94 -35.50 -9.42
CA ASN A 97 12.23 -36.65 -8.88
C ASN A 97 10.87 -36.76 -9.61
N PRO A 98 10.71 -37.68 -10.57
CA PRO A 98 9.42 -37.89 -11.23
C PRO A 98 8.55 -38.87 -10.44
N GLN A 99 7.22 -38.65 -10.55
CA GLN A 99 6.10 -39.50 -10.15
C GLN A 99 5.76 -39.58 -8.65
N GLN A 100 4.53 -39.18 -8.29
CA GLN A 100 3.40 -40.12 -8.25
C GLN A 100 2.05 -39.40 -8.50
N PRO A 101 1.14 -39.96 -9.33
CA PRO A 101 -0.23 -39.48 -9.43
C PRO A 101 -1.01 -39.89 -8.18
N MET A 102 -1.49 -38.90 -7.41
CA MET A 102 -2.42 -39.14 -6.31
C MET A 102 -3.72 -39.72 -6.86
N GLN A 103 -4.01 -40.93 -6.38
CA GLN A 103 -5.20 -41.69 -6.68
C GLN A 103 -6.45 -40.96 -6.22
N ASN A 104 -7.40 -40.92 -7.14
CA ASN A 104 -8.82 -40.73 -6.94
C ASN A 104 -9.34 -41.78 -5.94
N GLN A 105 -9.66 -41.36 -4.71
CA GLN A 105 -10.47 -42.13 -3.77
C GLN A 105 -11.72 -41.33 -3.41
N GLY A 106 -12.85 -41.83 -3.89
CA GLY A 106 -14.17 -41.35 -3.52
C GLY A 106 -14.59 -41.83 -2.14
N TYR A 107 -15.24 -40.93 -1.40
CA TYR A 107 -16.20 -41.17 -0.33
C TYR A 107 -17.21 -40.01 -0.43
N SER A 108 -18.43 -40.25 -0.92
CA SER A 108 -19.63 -40.68 -0.17
C SER A 108 -20.21 -39.62 0.77
N GLN A 109 -21.40 -39.16 0.37
CA GLN A 109 -22.56 -38.74 1.17
C GLN A 109 -22.36 -38.23 2.61
N GLY A 110 -22.85 -37.01 2.84
CA GLY A 110 -23.20 -36.51 4.16
C GLY A 110 -23.94 -35.18 4.05
N TYR A 111 -25.26 -35.23 3.88
CA TYR A 111 -26.15 -34.08 3.94
C TYR A 111 -26.18 -33.58 5.39
N GLY A 112 -25.39 -32.55 5.70
CA GLY A 112 -25.41 -31.81 6.95
C GLY A 112 -26.22 -30.53 6.76
N GLN A 113 -27.46 -30.56 7.23
CA GLN A 113 -28.38 -29.44 7.30
C GLN A 113 -27.92 -28.49 8.42
N GLU A 114 -27.22 -27.41 8.09
CA GLU A 114 -26.93 -26.34 9.06
C GLU A 114 -28.12 -25.38 9.15
N SER A 115 -28.79 -25.50 10.28
CA SER A 115 -29.83 -24.63 10.78
C SER A 115 -29.29 -23.22 11.00
N TYR A 116 -29.77 -22.26 10.21
CA TYR A 116 -29.64 -20.85 10.50
C TYR A 116 -30.38 -20.51 11.79
N PRO A 117 -29.76 -19.82 12.77
CA PRO A 117 -30.51 -19.21 13.86
C PRO A 117 -31.38 -18.07 13.31
N ALA A 118 -32.63 -18.07 13.75
CA ALA A 118 -33.67 -17.14 13.36
C ALA A 118 -33.26 -15.68 13.59
N GLN A 119 -33.50 -14.85 12.57
CA GLN A 119 -33.51 -13.40 12.66
C GLN A 119 -34.65 -12.97 13.58
N GLU A 120 -34.32 -12.30 14.68
CA GLU A 120 -35.31 -11.52 15.43
C GLU A 120 -35.70 -10.26 14.63
N PRO A 121 -36.99 -9.92 14.54
CA PRO A 121 -37.44 -8.71 13.89
C PRO A 121 -37.11 -7.49 14.77
N PHE A 122 -36.19 -6.67 14.29
CA PHE A 122 -35.91 -5.36 14.88
C PHE A 122 -37.13 -4.46 14.72
N ALA A 123 -37.79 -4.17 15.85
CA ALA A 123 -38.92 -3.27 15.93
C ALA A 123 -38.49 -1.85 15.49
N GLY A 124 -39.17 -1.35 14.46
CA GLY A 124 -39.02 0.01 13.98
C GLY A 124 -39.50 1.02 15.02
N TYR A 125 -38.60 1.89 15.47
CA TYR A 125 -38.97 3.15 16.09
C TYR A 125 -38.98 4.21 15.01
N GLY A 126 -40.20 4.56 14.59
CA GLY A 126 -40.48 5.74 13.80
C GLY A 126 -41.15 6.80 14.68
N GLN A 127 -40.76 8.04 14.40
CA GLN A 127 -41.62 9.22 14.40
C GLN A 127 -41.76 10.01 15.72
N ASP A 128 -40.75 10.84 16.00
CA ASP A 128 -40.94 12.10 16.72
C ASP A 128 -41.82 13.04 15.86
N SER A 129 -43.11 13.14 16.21
CA SER A 129 -44.00 14.20 15.75
C SER A 129 -44.10 15.28 16.81
N TYR A 130 -43.68 16.48 16.43
CA TYR A 130 -44.02 17.73 17.09
C TYR A 130 -45.53 17.98 17.01
N ALA A 131 -46.19 18.13 18.17
CA ALA A 131 -47.49 18.80 18.28
C ALA A 131 -47.59 19.56 19.62
N PRO A 132 -48.26 20.73 19.64
CA PRO A 132 -48.21 21.71 20.73
C PRO A 132 -49.12 21.39 21.93
N GLN A 133 -48.70 21.93 23.07
CA GLN A 133 -49.29 21.84 24.40
C GLN A 133 -50.50 22.78 24.55
N GLU A 134 -51.70 22.23 24.70
CA GLU A 134 -52.86 22.85 25.37
C GLU A 134 -53.45 21.79 26.31
N ASN A 135 -53.30 21.99 27.62
CA ASN A 135 -54.37 22.47 28.51
C ASN A 135 -55.52 21.46 28.65
N TYR A 136 -55.52 20.66 29.72
CA TYR A 136 -56.73 20.33 30.49
C TYR A 136 -56.35 19.78 31.87
N GLU A 137 -57.24 20.11 32.80
CA GLU A 137 -57.13 20.07 34.25
C GLU A 137 -57.29 18.67 34.86
N GLN A 138 -56.62 18.48 36.00
CA GLN A 138 -57.20 17.96 37.25
C GLN A 138 -58.06 16.69 37.19
N GLU A 139 -57.53 15.57 37.70
CA GLU A 139 -58.24 14.87 38.79
C GLU A 139 -57.29 14.00 39.63
N GLU A 140 -57.42 14.28 40.92
CA GLU A 140 -56.67 13.80 42.07
C GLU A 140 -57.29 12.48 42.52
N TYR A 141 -56.52 11.37 42.50
CA TYR A 141 -56.94 10.14 43.18
C TYR A 141 -55.84 9.63 44.10
N TYR A 142 -56.08 9.88 45.38
CA TYR A 142 -55.39 9.33 46.53
C TYR A 142 -55.50 7.79 46.53
N GLY A 143 -54.35 7.13 46.51
CA GLY A 143 -54.25 5.68 46.66
C GLY A 143 -52.83 5.32 47.06
N GLY A 144 -52.51 5.53 48.34
CA GLY A 144 -51.21 5.17 48.90
C GLY A 144 -50.95 3.67 48.77
N GLN A 145 -49.79 3.34 48.23
CA GLN A 145 -49.07 2.14 48.62
C GLN A 145 -47.58 2.45 48.61
N GLU A 146 -47.10 2.80 49.80
CA GLU A 146 -45.71 2.69 50.18
C GLU A 146 -45.22 1.28 49.86
N GLY A 147 -44.22 1.22 48.98
CA GLY A 147 -43.54 0.01 48.57
C GLY A 147 -42.16 0.34 47.99
N TYR A 148 -41.51 1.38 48.53
CA TYR A 148 -40.07 1.56 48.39
C TYR A 148 -39.36 0.42 49.10
N GLY A 149 -38.45 -0.24 48.39
CA GLY A 149 -37.44 -1.10 49.03
C GLY A 149 -37.42 -2.54 48.53
N MET A 150 -37.19 -2.75 47.24
CA MET A 150 -36.28 -3.81 46.85
C MET A 150 -34.91 -3.16 46.60
N PRO A 151 -34.00 -3.10 47.58
CA PRO A 151 -32.57 -2.98 47.30
C PRO A 151 -32.10 -4.34 46.78
N GLN A 152 -32.63 -4.77 45.64
CA GLN A 152 -32.15 -5.95 44.96
C GLN A 152 -31.22 -5.48 43.87
N ASN A 153 -29.97 -5.38 44.31
CA ASN A 153 -28.83 -5.86 43.55
C ASN A 153 -28.10 -4.82 42.69
N THR A 154 -27.85 -3.62 43.20
CA THR A 154 -26.75 -2.81 42.67
C THR A 154 -25.45 -3.63 42.67
N ASP A 155 -25.22 -4.43 43.70
CA ASP A 155 -24.08 -5.33 43.79
C ASP A 155 -24.07 -6.43 42.70
N THR A 156 -25.22 -7.04 42.35
CA THR A 156 -25.26 -8.00 41.23
C THR A 156 -25.19 -7.30 39.86
N ILE A 157 -25.70 -6.07 39.73
CA ILE A 157 -25.52 -5.26 38.51
C ILE A 157 -24.04 -4.91 38.35
N ILE A 158 -23.34 -4.57 39.44
CA ILE A 158 -21.90 -4.32 39.46
C ILE A 158 -21.12 -5.60 39.12
N GLU A 159 -21.47 -6.74 39.73
CA GLU A 159 -20.82 -8.03 39.45
C GLU A 159 -20.99 -8.45 37.98
N VAL A 160 -22.19 -8.31 37.40
CA VAL A 160 -22.43 -8.57 35.98
C VAL A 160 -21.66 -7.58 35.10
N ALA A 161 -21.60 -6.30 35.48
CA ALA A 161 -20.84 -5.30 34.73
C ALA A 161 -19.33 -5.57 34.78
N GLU A 162 -18.78 -5.95 35.93
CA GLU A 162 -17.38 -6.32 36.11
C GLU A 162 -17.04 -7.56 35.29
N GLN A 163 -17.89 -8.59 35.32
CA GLN A 163 -17.68 -9.80 34.55
C GLN A 163 -17.71 -9.54 33.04
N VAL A 164 -18.68 -8.77 32.55
CA VAL A 164 -18.77 -8.38 31.13
C VAL A 164 -17.57 -7.51 30.75
N PHE A 165 -17.14 -6.61 31.62
CA PHE A 165 -15.98 -5.76 31.40
C PHE A 165 -14.69 -6.59 31.31
N GLU A 166 -14.47 -7.52 32.23
CA GLU A 166 -13.32 -8.43 32.19
C GLU A 166 -13.31 -9.27 30.91
N GLU A 167 -14.47 -9.82 30.50
CA GLU A 167 -14.55 -10.62 29.28
C GLU A 167 -14.22 -9.79 28.04
N LYS A 168 -14.74 -8.56 27.95
CA LYS A 168 -14.44 -7.64 26.85
C LYS A 168 -12.99 -7.19 26.85
N ILE A 169 -12.40 -6.86 28.00
CA ILE A 169 -10.99 -6.50 28.12
C ILE A 169 -10.07 -7.67 27.73
N ARG A 170 -10.41 -8.90 28.12
CA ARG A 170 -9.65 -10.10 27.69
C ARG A 170 -9.71 -10.29 26.18
N LYS A 171 -10.88 -10.10 25.55
CA LYS A 171 -11.02 -10.15 24.08
C LYS A 171 -10.17 -9.07 23.40
N ILE A 172 -10.26 -7.82 23.86
CA ILE A 172 -9.45 -6.69 23.34
C ILE A 172 -7.95 -6.98 23.50
N THR A 173 -7.54 -7.51 24.65
CA THR A 173 -6.13 -7.85 24.92
C THR A 173 -5.62 -8.92 23.96
N LYS A 174 -6.45 -9.92 23.65
CA LYS A 174 -6.13 -10.97 22.67
C LYS A 174 -6.01 -10.40 21.25
N GLU A 175 -6.97 -9.58 20.81
CA GLU A 175 -6.90 -8.92 19.50
C GLU A 175 -5.68 -8.00 19.39
N LEU A 176 -5.29 -7.32 20.47
CA LEU A 176 -4.08 -6.50 20.50
C LEU A 176 -2.82 -7.35 20.35
N HIS A 177 -2.78 -8.56 20.94
CA HIS A 177 -1.69 -9.50 20.75
C HIS A 177 -1.61 -9.98 19.28
N GLU A 178 -2.73 -10.40 18.70
CA GLU A 178 -2.82 -10.80 17.29
C GLU A 178 -2.40 -9.64 16.36
N PHE A 179 -2.75 -8.39 16.71
CA PHE A 179 -2.33 -7.21 15.96
C PHE A 179 -0.82 -6.96 16.03
N ARG A 180 -0.17 -7.25 17.17
CA ARG A 180 1.30 -7.17 17.28
C ARG A 180 1.99 -8.22 16.42
N GLU A 181 1.50 -9.46 16.43
CA GLU A 181 2.01 -10.52 15.55
C GLU A 181 1.83 -10.15 14.08
N PHE A 182 0.65 -9.63 13.72
CA PHE A 182 0.38 -9.10 12.38
C PHE A 182 1.38 -8.01 12.01
N LYS A 183 1.67 -7.05 12.90
CA LYS A 183 2.66 -6.00 12.65
C LYS A 183 4.04 -6.59 12.34
N THR A 184 4.52 -7.56 13.12
CA THR A 184 5.83 -8.20 12.88
C THR A 184 5.87 -8.97 11.55
N ILE A 185 4.81 -9.72 11.23
CA ILE A 185 4.72 -10.45 9.95
C ILE A 185 4.65 -9.46 8.79
N PHE A 186 3.89 -8.38 8.93
CA PHE A 186 3.74 -7.34 7.91
C PHE A 186 5.06 -6.59 7.68
N GLU A 187 5.76 -6.18 8.73
CA GLU A 187 7.10 -5.57 8.63
C GLU A 187 8.07 -6.48 7.88
N THR A 188 8.11 -7.77 8.21
CA THR A 188 8.97 -8.75 7.52
C THR A 188 8.60 -8.90 6.05
N LYS A 189 7.29 -8.94 5.72
CA LYS A 189 6.82 -9.02 4.33
C LYS A 189 7.15 -7.76 3.54
N VAL A 190 6.99 -6.57 4.14
CA VAL A 190 7.33 -5.29 3.51
C VAL A 190 8.84 -5.20 3.24
N GLU A 191 9.67 -5.61 4.19
CA GLU A 191 11.13 -5.63 3.99
C GLU A 191 11.52 -6.58 2.84
N ASN A 192 10.93 -7.78 2.80
CA ASN A 192 11.16 -8.73 1.70
C ASN A 192 10.73 -8.15 0.33
N ILE A 193 9.59 -7.45 0.28
CA ILE A 193 9.12 -6.77 -0.93
C ILE A 193 10.12 -5.69 -1.36
N ASN A 194 10.65 -4.90 -0.41
CA ASN A 194 11.64 -3.87 -0.68
C ASN A 194 12.93 -4.47 -1.26
N GLU A 195 13.44 -5.56 -0.69
CA GLU A 195 14.62 -6.26 -1.22
C GLU A 195 14.37 -6.85 -2.62
N ARG A 196 13.19 -7.39 -2.87
CA ARG A 196 12.80 -7.88 -4.20
C ARG A 196 12.72 -6.75 -5.21
N LEU A 197 12.18 -5.60 -4.83
CA LEU A 197 12.07 -4.42 -5.68
C LEU A 197 13.46 -3.86 -6.05
N LYS A 198 14.37 -3.74 -5.08
CA LYS A 198 15.78 -3.36 -5.33
C LYS A 198 16.49 -4.32 -6.30
N ARG A 199 16.19 -5.62 -6.22
CA ARG A 199 16.74 -6.61 -7.18
C ARG A 199 16.13 -6.47 -8.57
N MET A 200 14.81 -6.21 -8.65
CA MET A 200 14.14 -5.94 -9.93
C MET A 200 14.68 -4.69 -10.60
N GLU A 201 14.90 -3.61 -9.85
CA GLU A 201 15.51 -2.37 -10.31
C GLU A 201 16.90 -2.64 -10.93
N LYS A 202 17.80 -3.32 -10.19
CA LYS A 202 19.11 -3.71 -10.72
C LYS A 202 19.04 -4.60 -11.97
N SER A 203 18.07 -5.51 -12.03
CA SER A 203 17.85 -6.35 -13.22
C SER A 203 17.38 -5.51 -14.41
N PHE A 204 16.58 -4.48 -14.17
CA PHE A 204 16.09 -3.57 -15.19
C PHE A 204 17.21 -2.68 -15.71
N ASP A 205 18.06 -2.14 -14.83
CA ASP A 205 19.25 -1.37 -15.22
C ASP A 205 20.19 -2.20 -16.10
N LYS A 206 20.46 -3.45 -15.69
CA LYS A 206 21.30 -4.37 -16.48
C LYS A 206 20.67 -4.67 -17.84
N MET A 207 19.35 -4.83 -17.89
CA MET A 207 18.63 -5.04 -19.14
C MET A 207 18.76 -3.82 -20.05
N GLN A 208 18.55 -2.61 -19.53
CA GLN A 208 18.73 -1.37 -20.28
C GLN A 208 20.15 -1.23 -20.84
N LEU A 209 21.17 -1.51 -20.02
CA LEU A 209 22.56 -1.49 -20.47
C LEU A 209 22.79 -2.50 -21.60
N SER A 210 22.31 -3.73 -21.46
CA SER A 210 22.45 -4.77 -22.50
C SER A 210 21.76 -4.40 -23.81
N ILE A 211 20.61 -3.72 -23.74
CA ILE A 211 19.90 -3.24 -24.92
C ILE A 211 20.71 -2.12 -25.60
N LEU A 212 21.24 -1.16 -24.83
CA LEU A 212 22.07 -0.07 -25.36
C LEU A 212 23.35 -0.61 -26.00
N GLU A 213 24.02 -1.58 -25.37
CA GLU A 213 25.19 -2.26 -25.93
C GLU A 213 24.85 -2.94 -27.26
N LYS A 214 23.76 -3.72 -27.30
CA LYS A 214 23.32 -4.39 -28.53
C LYS A 214 22.97 -3.41 -29.64
N VAL A 215 22.19 -2.37 -29.34
CA VAL A 215 21.85 -1.33 -30.34
C VAL A 215 23.11 -0.62 -30.83
N GLY A 216 24.08 -0.35 -29.95
CA GLY A 216 25.38 0.21 -30.33
C GLY A 216 26.19 -0.72 -31.24
N GLU A 217 26.22 -2.02 -30.96
CA GLU A 217 26.83 -3.03 -31.82
C GLU A 217 26.15 -3.10 -33.20
N TYR A 218 24.81 -3.10 -33.24
CA TYR A 218 24.06 -3.06 -34.50
C TYR A 218 24.36 -1.79 -35.31
N GLY A 219 24.43 -0.63 -34.66
CA GLY A 219 24.81 0.64 -35.30
C GLY A 219 26.20 0.57 -35.94
N LYS A 220 27.18 0.03 -35.22
CA LYS A 220 28.53 -0.21 -35.77
C LYS A 220 28.49 -1.17 -36.96
N GLY A 221 27.73 -2.26 -36.86
CA GLY A 221 27.54 -3.23 -37.95
C GLY A 221 26.94 -2.60 -39.20
N LEU A 222 25.94 -1.72 -39.05
CA LEU A 222 25.35 -0.95 -40.15
C LEU A 222 26.37 -0.01 -40.81
N ASP A 223 27.23 0.65 -40.02
CA ASP A 223 28.29 1.50 -40.54
C ASP A 223 29.35 0.71 -41.32
N TYR A 224 29.72 -0.49 -40.86
CA TYR A 224 30.60 -1.40 -41.61
C TYR A 224 29.97 -1.82 -42.93
N MET A 225 28.70 -2.27 -42.92
CA MET A 225 27.99 -2.64 -44.15
C MET A 225 27.86 -1.45 -45.12
N LYS A 226 27.61 -0.23 -44.62
CA LYS A 226 27.56 0.98 -45.46
C LYS A 226 28.90 1.25 -46.14
N LYS A 227 30.02 1.07 -45.44
CA LYS A 227 31.37 1.21 -46.02
C LYS A 227 31.63 0.15 -47.08
N GLU A 228 31.30 -1.11 -46.81
CA GLU A 228 31.45 -2.21 -47.78
C GLU A 228 30.59 -1.97 -49.02
N LEU A 229 29.33 -1.59 -48.85
CA LEU A 229 28.42 -1.28 -49.95
C LEU A 229 28.97 -0.13 -50.81
N LYS A 230 29.53 0.92 -50.20
CA LYS A 230 30.20 2.00 -50.92
C LYS A 230 31.44 1.52 -51.69
N MET A 231 32.26 0.65 -51.11
CA MET A 231 33.42 0.07 -51.81
C MET A 231 33.00 -0.82 -52.99
N VAL A 232 31.88 -1.53 -52.86
CA VAL A 232 31.29 -2.33 -53.94
C VAL A 232 30.74 -1.43 -55.05
N GLU A 233 30.02 -0.36 -54.69
CA GLU A 233 29.54 0.66 -55.63
C GLU A 233 30.69 1.32 -56.41
N ASP A 234 31.78 1.70 -55.71
CA ASP A 234 32.98 2.26 -56.32
C ASP A 234 33.64 1.25 -57.29
N SER A 235 33.67 -0.03 -56.92
CA SER A 235 34.19 -1.12 -57.76
C SER A 235 33.36 -1.28 -59.05
N PHE A 236 32.03 -1.30 -58.93
CA PHE A 236 31.13 -1.37 -60.09
C PHE A 236 31.25 -0.13 -60.99
N THR A 237 31.37 1.06 -60.40
CA THR A 237 31.55 2.31 -61.16
C THR A 237 32.85 2.31 -61.95
N LYS A 238 33.94 1.80 -61.36
CA LYS A 238 35.24 1.67 -62.05
C LYS A 238 35.21 0.65 -63.19
N VAL A 239 34.49 -0.45 -63.03
CA VAL A 239 34.37 -1.49 -64.07
C VAL A 239 33.48 -1.02 -65.21
N SER A 240 32.33 -0.41 -64.91
CA SER A 240 31.39 0.10 -65.92
C SER A 240 31.95 1.28 -66.70
N GLY A 241 32.76 2.16 -66.10
CA GLY A 241 33.40 3.28 -66.79
C GLY A 241 34.57 2.91 -67.72
N LYS A 242 34.98 1.64 -67.77
CA LYS A 242 36.05 1.13 -68.65
C LYS A 242 35.54 0.33 -69.86
N LEU A 243 34.24 0.10 -69.95
CA LEU A 243 33.54 -0.50 -71.10
C LEU A 243 32.97 0.62 -71.98
#